data_AF-A0A942GHM6-F1
#
_entry.id   AF-A0A942GHM6-F1
#
_cell.length_a   1.000
_cell.length_b   1.000
_cell.length_c   1.000
_cell.angle_alpha   90.00
_cell.angle_beta   90.00
_cell.angle_gamma   90.00
#
_symmetry.space_group_name_H-M   'P 1'
#
loop_
_entity.id
_entity.type
_entity.pdbx_description
1 polymer ?
#
loop_
_entity_poly.entity_id
_entity_poly.type
_entity_poly.pdbx_seq_one_letter_code
_entity_poly.pdbx_strand_id
1 'polypeptide(L)'
;MYKQEVVFIKPRERIQAALNHLETDMLPVDFGASPVTGISAPLIFHLREKLGLERRPIKIVDPFQMLGEVDDELKEYLHTDVVGILPRKCSFGIENKDWREWQLFDGTPVLVPGGLNTKPDG
;
A
#
# COMPACT_ATOMS: atom_id res chain seq x y z
N MET A 1 -4.20 -28.69 27.22
CA MET A 1 -3.62 -28.08 26.01
C MET A 1 -3.34 -26.62 26.35
N TYR A 2 -2.09 -26.28 26.69
CA TYR A 2 -1.75 -24.90 27.08
C TYR A 2 -1.78 -24.03 25.83
N LYS A 3 -2.67 -23.04 25.77
CA LYS A 3 -2.53 -21.94 24.82
C LYS A 3 -1.31 -21.15 25.28
N GLN A 4 -0.20 -21.24 24.56
CA GLN A 4 0.86 -20.25 24.73
C GLN A 4 0.27 -18.89 24.35
N GLU A 5 0.32 -17.94 25.26
CA GLU A 5 0.10 -16.54 24.92
C GLU A 5 1.19 -16.13 23.93
N VAL A 6 0.78 -15.82 22.70
CA VAL A 6 1.68 -15.23 21.71
C VAL A 6 1.92 -13.78 22.14
N VAL A 7 3.13 -13.49 22.58
CA VAL A 7 3.55 -12.12 22.86
C VAL A 7 3.94 -11.49 21.53
N PHE A 8 3.15 -10.53 21.07
CA PHE A 8 3.47 -9.80 19.85
C PHE A 8 4.65 -8.87 20.06
N ILE A 9 5.66 -8.98 19.19
CA ILE A 9 6.82 -8.07 19.16
C ILE A 9 6.57 -6.92 18.18
N LYS A 10 7.40 -5.87 18.25
CA LYS A 10 7.24 -4.72 17.34
C LYS A 10 7.62 -5.11 15.90
N PRO A 11 7.03 -4.47 14.88
CA PRO A 11 7.41 -4.67 13.47
C PRO A 11 8.91 -4.68 13.18
N ARG A 12 9.62 -3.67 13.69
CA ARG A 12 11.07 -3.58 13.52
C ARG A 12 11.81 -4.76 14.16
N GLU A 13 11.38 -5.20 15.34
CA GLU A 13 11.97 -6.33 16.07
C GLU A 13 11.70 -7.64 15.32
N ARG A 14 10.51 -7.80 14.75
CA ARG A 14 10.12 -8.95 13.91
C ARG A 14 11.01 -9.08 12.68
N ILE A 15 11.22 -7.99 11.95
CA ILE A 15 12.12 -7.96 10.79
C ILE A 15 13.56 -8.28 11.21
N GLN A 16 14.04 -7.69 12.31
CA GLN A 16 15.38 -7.97 12.82
C GLN A 16 15.55 -9.43 13.24
N ALA A 17 14.59 -10.03 13.93
CA ALA A 17 14.62 -11.44 14.32
C ALA A 17 14.66 -12.36 13.09
N ALA A 18 13.78 -12.12 12.10
CA ALA A 18 13.73 -12.91 10.87
C ALA A 18 15.05 -12.84 10.07
N LEU A 19 15.64 -11.65 9.93
CA LEU A 19 16.94 -11.47 9.27
C LEU A 19 18.10 -12.17 10.02
N ASN A 20 17.95 -12.37 11.33
CA ASN A 20 18.90 -13.12 12.15
C ASN A 20 18.53 -14.62 12.27
N HIS A 21 17.58 -15.12 11.47
CA HIS A 21 17.11 -16.50 11.50
C HIS A 21 16.56 -16.96 12.87
N LEU A 22 15.99 -16.04 13.64
CA LEU A 22 15.31 -16.32 14.89
C LEU A 22 13.81 -16.53 14.65
N GLU A 23 13.18 -17.35 15.51
CA GLU A 23 11.73 -17.54 15.48
C GLU A 23 11.00 -16.22 15.76
N THR A 24 9.94 -15.97 14.99
CA THR A 24 9.11 -14.77 15.09
C THR A 24 7.72 -15.14 15.60
N ASP A 25 7.03 -14.18 16.21
CA ASP A 25 5.64 -14.33 16.65
C ASP A 25 4.66 -14.54 15.49
N MET A 26 5.00 -13.99 14.31
CA MET A 26 4.30 -14.19 13.04
C MET A 26 5.23 -13.91 11.86
N LEU A 27 4.82 -14.33 10.65
CA LEU A 27 5.56 -14.07 9.42
C LEU A 27 5.71 -12.56 9.21
N PRO A 28 6.93 -12.03 9.00
CA PRO A 28 7.10 -10.63 8.63
C PRO A 28 6.54 -10.35 7.23
N VAL A 29 5.81 -9.24 7.07
CA VAL A 29 5.14 -8.90 5.80
C VAL A 29 5.36 -7.45 5.36
N ASP A 30 5.48 -7.25 4.05
CA ASP A 30 5.56 -5.93 3.40
C ASP A 30 4.44 -5.79 2.38
N PHE A 31 3.54 -4.84 2.62
CA PHE A 31 2.60 -4.32 1.63
C PHE A 31 2.82 -2.81 1.42
N GLY A 32 3.31 -2.46 0.24
CA GLY A 32 3.40 -1.08 -0.22
C GLY A 32 4.66 -0.32 0.19
N ALA A 33 5.70 -0.95 0.76
CA ALA A 33 6.96 -0.26 1.02
C ALA A 33 7.81 -0.03 -0.25
N SER A 34 7.51 -0.73 -1.34
CA SER A 34 8.17 -0.56 -2.64
C SER A 34 7.18 -0.72 -3.81
N PRO A 35 7.54 -0.31 -5.04
CA PRO A 35 6.72 -0.59 -6.22
C PRO A 35 6.49 -2.09 -6.47
N VAL A 36 7.38 -2.96 -5.99
CA VAL A 36 7.28 -4.41 -6.15
C VAL A 36 6.30 -5.02 -5.15
N THR A 37 6.16 -4.42 -3.98
CA THR A 37 5.26 -4.86 -2.89
C THR A 37 3.95 -4.07 -2.85
N GLY A 38 3.71 -3.20 -3.84
CA GLY A 38 2.49 -2.42 -3.95
C GLY A 38 1.26 -3.23 -4.33
N ILE A 39 0.09 -2.63 -4.13
CA ILE A 39 -1.21 -3.23 -4.45
C ILE A 39 -1.90 -2.34 -5.49
N SER A 40 -2.54 -2.95 -6.49
CA SER A 40 -3.30 -2.19 -7.49
C SER A 40 -4.42 -1.39 -6.82
N ALA A 41 -4.63 -0.16 -7.30
CA ALA A 41 -5.66 0.71 -6.75
C ALA A 41 -7.10 0.15 -6.74
N PRO A 42 -7.59 -0.56 -7.80
CA PRO A 42 -8.93 -1.13 -7.75
C PRO A 42 -9.05 -2.24 -6.69
N LEU A 43 -7.98 -3.01 -6.47
CA LEU A 43 -7.96 -4.02 -5.42
C LEU A 43 -8.00 -3.38 -4.02
N ILE A 44 -7.23 -2.32 -3.78
CA ILE A 44 -7.29 -1.58 -2.50
C ILE A 44 -8.71 -1.06 -2.26
N PHE A 45 -9.34 -0.47 -3.27
CA PHE A 45 -10.69 0.08 -3.16
C PHE A 45 -11.72 -0.98 -2.71
N HIS A 46 -11.70 -2.17 -3.34
CA HIS A 46 -12.58 -3.27 -2.96
C HIS A 46 -12.17 -3.93 -1.64
N LEU A 47 -10.88 -4.02 -1.34
CA LEU A 47 -10.37 -4.57 -0.09
C LEU A 47 -10.86 -3.75 1.10
N ARG A 48 -10.81 -2.41 1.01
CA ARG A 48 -11.34 -1.53 2.06
C ARG A 48 -12.83 -1.80 2.33
N GLU A 49 -13.64 -1.94 1.28
CA GLU A 49 -15.07 -2.29 1.41
C GLU A 49 -15.27 -3.64 2.12
N LYS A 50 -14.46 -4.66 1.78
CA LYS A 50 -14.54 -5.99 2.41
C LYS A 50 -14.08 -6.00 3.86
N LEU A 51 -13.15 -5.11 4.23
CA LEU A 51 -12.67 -4.93 5.61
C LEU A 51 -13.58 -4.03 6.45
N GLY A 52 -14.65 -3.46 5.87
CA GLY A 52 -15.53 -2.51 6.55
C GLY A 52 -14.90 -1.13 6.77
N LEU A 53 -13.82 -0.82 6.04
CA LEU A 53 -13.15 0.47 6.05
C LEU A 53 -13.90 1.49 5.21
N GLU A 54 -13.65 2.78 5.47
CA GLU A 54 -14.25 3.87 4.70
C GLU A 54 -13.93 3.72 3.21
N ARG A 55 -14.99 3.79 2.39
CA ARG A 55 -14.91 3.81 0.94
C ARG A 55 -14.57 5.22 0.47
N ARG A 56 -13.38 5.38 -0.11
CA ARG A 56 -12.85 6.65 -0.61
C ARG A 56 -12.01 6.45 -1.87
N PRO A 57 -11.81 7.49 -2.69
CA PRO A 57 -10.89 7.43 -3.82
C PRO A 57 -9.47 7.05 -3.37
N ILE A 58 -8.83 6.12 -4.09
CA ILE A 58 -7.47 5.65 -3.77
C ILE A 58 -6.45 6.53 -4.49
N LYS A 59 -5.43 7.01 -3.78
CA LYS A 59 -4.33 7.75 -4.41
C LYS A 59 -3.45 6.82 -5.21
N ILE A 60 -3.21 7.12 -6.48
CA ILE A 60 -2.25 6.43 -7.34
C ILE A 60 -0.84 6.94 -7.01
N VAL A 61 -0.07 6.13 -6.28
CA VAL A 61 1.30 6.48 -5.86
C VAL A 61 2.35 6.04 -6.88
N ASP A 62 2.02 5.06 -7.73
CA ASP A 62 2.80 4.72 -8.91
C ASP A 62 1.90 4.66 -10.15
N PRO A 63 1.85 5.74 -10.94
CA PRO A 63 1.05 5.77 -12.17
C PRO A 63 1.54 4.84 -13.27
N PHE A 64 2.80 4.38 -13.25
CA PHE A 64 3.30 3.46 -14.28
C PHE A 64 2.64 2.08 -14.14
N GLN A 65 2.44 1.64 -12.90
CA GLN A 65 1.85 0.35 -12.56
C GLN A 65 0.39 0.43 -12.09
N MET A 66 -0.17 1.65 -11.93
CA MET A 66 -1.48 1.92 -11.33
C MET A 66 -1.61 1.36 -9.90
N LEU A 67 -0.54 1.51 -9.11
CA LEU A 67 -0.52 1.11 -7.70
C LEU A 67 -1.14 2.18 -6.82
N GLY A 68 -1.99 1.74 -5.90
CA GLY A 68 -2.64 2.60 -4.92
C GLY A 68 -1.81 2.76 -3.65
N GLU A 69 -2.05 3.85 -2.94
CA GLU A 69 -1.53 4.08 -1.60
C GLU A 69 -2.09 3.02 -0.64
N VAL A 70 -1.20 2.21 -0.05
CA VAL A 70 -1.51 1.43 1.15
C VAL A 70 -1.36 2.39 2.34
N ASP A 71 -2.46 3.05 2.70
CA ASP A 71 -2.50 4.03 3.77
C ASP A 71 -2.29 3.39 5.17
N ASP A 72 -2.06 4.23 6.18
CA ASP A 72 -1.67 3.75 7.52
C ASP A 72 -2.76 2.87 8.17
N GLU A 73 -4.03 3.19 7.94
CA GLU A 73 -5.15 2.38 8.41
C GLU A 73 -5.13 0.99 7.74
N LEU A 74 -4.94 0.92 6.43
CA LEU A 74 -4.85 -0.36 5.73
C LEU A 74 -3.59 -1.15 6.13
N LYS A 75 -2.46 -0.47 6.36
CA LYS A 75 -1.23 -1.12 6.88
C LYS A 75 -1.45 -1.78 8.23
N GLU A 76 -2.18 -1.12 9.14
CA GLU A 76 -2.53 -1.69 10.45
C GLU A 76 -3.39 -2.96 10.28
N TYR A 77 -4.42 -2.90 9.43
CA TYR A 77 -5.28 -4.07 9.14
C TYR A 77 -4.52 -5.23 8.49
N LEU A 78 -3.54 -4.94 7.64
CA LEU A 78 -2.71 -5.95 6.96
C LEU A 78 -1.50 -6.41 7.79
N HIS A 79 -1.29 -5.85 8.98
CA HIS A 79 -0.12 -6.10 9.83
C HIS A 79 1.23 -5.90 9.11
N THR A 80 1.33 -4.87 8.27
CA THR A 80 2.58 -4.54 7.58
C THR A 80 3.69 -4.13 8.53
N ASP A 81 4.88 -4.70 8.31
CA ASP A 81 6.03 -4.47 9.18
C ASP A 81 6.95 -3.34 8.72
N VAL A 82 6.75 -2.87 7.49
CA VAL A 82 7.69 -2.03 6.77
C VAL A 82 7.00 -0.75 6.29
N VAL A 83 7.73 0.36 6.36
CA VAL A 83 7.36 1.63 5.73
C VAL A 83 8.36 1.93 4.63
N GLY A 84 7.86 2.25 3.44
CA GLY A 84 8.68 2.60 2.29
C GLY A 84 9.26 4.02 2.40
N ILE A 85 10.55 4.16 2.07
CA ILE A 85 11.16 5.46 1.78
C ILE A 85 11.18 5.62 0.27
N LEU A 86 10.10 6.15 -0.28
CA LEU A 86 9.93 6.27 -1.73
C LEU A 86 10.64 7.51 -2.28
N PRO A 87 11.13 7.46 -3.53
CA PRO A 87 11.66 8.64 -4.21
C PRO A 87 10.61 9.76 -4.29
N ARG A 88 11.07 11.01 -4.32
CA ARG A 88 10.20 12.19 -4.45
C ARG A 88 9.34 12.17 -5.73
N LYS A 89 9.85 11.53 -6.80
CA LYS A 89 9.21 11.47 -8.12
C LYS A 89 8.98 10.02 -8.52
N CYS A 90 7.84 9.74 -9.14
CA CYS A 90 7.56 8.43 -9.73
C CYS A 90 8.37 8.21 -11.03
N SER A 91 8.24 7.04 -11.65
CA SER A 91 8.94 6.65 -12.89
C SER A 91 8.72 7.59 -14.07
N PHE A 92 7.64 8.38 -14.07
CA PHE A 92 7.38 9.42 -15.08
C PHE A 92 7.97 10.80 -14.73
N GLY A 93 8.74 10.91 -13.65
CA GLY A 93 9.32 12.18 -13.19
C GLY A 93 8.32 13.13 -12.52
N ILE A 94 7.12 12.65 -12.18
CA ILE A 94 6.03 13.42 -11.57
C ILE A 94 6.09 13.27 -10.05
N GLU A 95 5.86 14.36 -9.32
CA GLU A 95 5.72 14.35 -7.86
C GLU A 95 4.31 13.94 -7.45
N ASN A 96 4.18 13.08 -6.43
CA ASN A 96 2.90 12.66 -5.85
C ASN A 96 2.28 13.75 -4.97
N LYS A 97 1.84 14.83 -5.60
CA LYS A 97 1.20 16.00 -4.97
C LYS A 97 0.10 16.56 -5.86
N ASP A 98 -0.57 17.61 -5.37
CA ASP A 98 -1.60 18.35 -6.11
C ASP A 98 -2.66 17.40 -6.70
N TRP A 99 -3.11 16.47 -5.86
CA TRP A 99 -3.98 15.37 -6.23
C TRP A 99 -5.26 15.84 -6.92
N ARG A 100 -5.64 15.15 -8.01
CA ARG A 100 -6.86 15.41 -8.77
C ARG A 100 -7.69 14.15 -8.91
N GLU A 101 -9.01 14.32 -8.91
CA GLU A 101 -9.95 13.22 -9.16
C GLU A 101 -9.75 12.63 -10.56
N TRP A 102 -9.84 11.32 -10.63
CA TRP A 102 -9.77 10.55 -11.86
C TRP A 102 -10.52 9.23 -11.70
N GLN A 103 -10.69 8.51 -12.80
CA GLN A 103 -11.39 7.24 -12.82
C GLN A 103 -10.59 6.23 -13.64
N LEU A 104 -10.44 5.01 -13.09
CA LEU A 104 -9.84 3.89 -13.81
C LEU A 104 -10.83 3.34 -14.86
N PHE A 105 -10.33 2.51 -15.78
CA PHE A 105 -11.14 1.93 -16.85
C PHE A 105 -12.31 1.05 -16.35
N ASP A 106 -12.20 0.51 -15.14
CA ASP A 106 -13.26 -0.29 -14.49
C ASP A 106 -14.27 0.57 -13.71
N GLY A 107 -14.12 1.90 -13.73
CA GLY A 107 -14.97 2.84 -13.01
C GLY A 107 -14.53 3.14 -11.57
N THR A 108 -13.45 2.52 -11.08
CA THR A 108 -12.94 2.79 -9.72
C THR A 108 -12.53 4.26 -9.58
N PRO A 109 -13.07 4.99 -8.58
CA PRO A 109 -12.66 6.36 -8.32
C PRO A 109 -11.26 6.39 -7.69
N VAL A 110 -10.38 7.22 -8.24
CA VAL A 110 -9.00 7.36 -7.78
C VAL A 110 -8.58 8.82 -7.74
N LEU A 111 -7.49 9.09 -7.04
CA LEU A 111 -6.78 10.37 -7.12
C LEU A 111 -5.46 10.14 -7.83
N VAL A 112 -5.13 10.96 -8.82
CA VAL A 112 -3.83 10.91 -9.49
C VAL A 112 -3.00 12.15 -9.16
N PRO A 113 -1.67 12.08 -9.25
CA PRO A 113 -0.82 13.26 -9.12
C PRO A 113 -1.23 14.34 -10.13
N GLY A 114 -1.24 15.61 -9.72
CA GLY A 114 -1.71 16.72 -10.56
C GLY A 114 -0.92 16.87 -11.87
N GLY A 115 0.37 16.49 -11.84
CA GLY A 115 1.24 16.46 -13.02
C GLY A 115 1.01 15.30 -13.98
N LEU A 116 0.16 14.32 -13.65
CA LEU A 116 -0.18 13.23 -14.58
C LEU A 116 -1.08 13.79 -15.69
N ASN A 117 -0.56 13.89 -16.91
CA ASN A 117 -1.30 14.40 -18.06
C ASN A 117 -1.39 13.32 -19.14
N THR A 118 -2.42 12.46 -19.04
CA THR A 118 -2.67 11.36 -19.96
C THR A 118 -4.02 11.54 -20.65
N LYS A 119 -4.16 10.97 -21.86
CA LYS A 119 -5.39 10.91 -22.63
C LYS A 119 -5.58 9.47 -23.14
N PRO A 120 -6.82 8.96 -23.23
CA PRO A 120 -7.09 7.72 -23.95
C PRO A 120 -6.58 7.82 -25.39
N ASP A 121 -6.06 6.72 -25.92
CA ASP A 121 -5.53 6.61 -27.28
C ASP A 121 -6.60 6.46 -28.38
N GLY A 122 -7.85 6.15 -27.99
CA GLY A 122 -9.02 6.11 -28.89
C GLY A 122 -9.28 4.74 -29.48
#